data_AF-G7DZU3-F1
#
_entry.id   AF-G7DZU3-F1
#
_cell.length_a   1.000
_cell.length_b   1.000
_cell.length_c   1.000
_cell.angle_alpha   90.00
_cell.angle_beta   90.00
_cell.angle_gamma   90.00
#
_symmetry.space_group_name_H-M   'P 1'
#
loop_
_entity.id
_entity.type
_entity.pdbx_description
1 polymer ?
#
loop_
_entity_poly.entity_id
_entity_poly.type
_entity_poly.pdbx_seq_one_letter_code
_entity_poly.pdbx_strand_id
1 'polypeptide(L)'
;MSSLQASEAKLESLLKNRPQRDELVDKNILKDSRVAPALQAAEAELARAQAKDTLEAKLQARPMPEELVQEGIAQKGEVGPR
;
A
#
# COMPACT_ATOMS: atom_id res chain seq x y z
N MET A 1 -16.17 -13.42 -41.09
CA MET A 1 -14.69 -13.45 -41.18
C MET A 1 -14.06 -12.10 -40.83
N SER A 2 -14.72 -10.97 -41.09
CA SER A 2 -14.18 -9.62 -40.83
C SER A 2 -14.13 -9.19 -39.34
N SER A 3 -15.01 -9.73 -38.48
CA SER A 3 -15.04 -9.40 -37.05
C SER A 3 -13.86 -9.97 -36.26
N LEU A 4 -13.36 -11.15 -36.66
CA LEU A 4 -12.17 -11.77 -36.07
C LEU A 4 -10.93 -10.94 -36.37
N GLN A 5 -10.76 -10.48 -37.61
CA GLN A 5 -9.64 -9.63 -38.02
C GLN A 5 -9.60 -8.29 -37.26
N ALA A 6 -10.77 -7.68 -37.01
CA ALA A 6 -10.85 -6.46 -36.20
C ALA A 6 -10.46 -6.70 -34.72
N SER A 7 -10.80 -7.87 -34.18
CA SER A 7 -10.44 -8.25 -32.80
C SER A 7 -8.94 -8.54 -32.65
N GLU A 8 -8.30 -9.14 -33.66
CA GLU A 8 -6.86 -9.38 -33.70
C GLU A 8 -6.08 -8.07 -33.69
N ALA A 9 -6.40 -7.14 -34.60
CA ALA A 9 -5.74 -5.84 -34.66
C ALA A 9 -5.87 -5.04 -33.35
N LYS A 10 -7.04 -5.12 -32.69
CA LYS A 10 -7.26 -4.49 -31.39
C LYS A 10 -6.42 -5.14 -30.28
N LEU A 11 -6.37 -6.47 -30.24
CA LEU A 11 -5.58 -7.21 -29.25
C LEU A 11 -4.09 -6.90 -29.37
N GLU A 12 -3.55 -6.89 -30.59
CA GLU A 12 -2.14 -6.55 -30.83
C GLU A 12 -1.78 -5.15 -30.32
N SER A 13 -2.65 -4.16 -30.57
CA SER A 13 -2.46 -2.80 -30.08
C SER A 13 -2.44 -2.74 -28.54
N LEU A 14 -3.32 -3.49 -27.88
CA LEU A 14 -3.37 -3.55 -26.41
C LEU A 14 -2.14 -4.26 -25.81
N LEU A 15 -1.65 -5.31 -26.48
CA LEU A 15 -0.44 -6.03 -26.03
C LEU A 15 0.82 -5.16 -26.16
N LYS A 16 0.93 -4.34 -27.21
CA LYS A 16 2.05 -3.39 -27.40
C LYS A 16 2.09 -2.32 -26.31
N ASN A 17 0.92 -1.89 -25.83
CA ASN A 17 0.79 -0.85 -24.80
C ASN A 17 0.65 -1.42 -23.39
N ARG A 18 0.94 -2.70 -23.18
CA ARG A 18 0.80 -3.36 -21.88
C ARG A 18 1.87 -2.81 -20.91
N PRO A 19 1.48 -2.28 -19.73
CA PRO A 19 2.43 -1.86 -18.70
C PRO A 19 3.26 -3.03 -18.16
N GLN A 20 4.48 -2.72 -17.72
CA GLN A 20 5.34 -3.70 -17.05
C GLN A 20 4.75 -4.12 -15.69
N ARG A 21 5.15 -5.30 -15.21
CA ARG A 21 4.69 -5.83 -13.92
C ARG A 21 4.99 -4.86 -12.78
N ASP A 22 6.20 -4.31 -12.75
CA ASP A 22 6.68 -3.45 -11.67
C ASP A 22 5.87 -2.16 -11.60
N GLU A 23 5.53 -1.56 -12.75
CA GLU A 23 4.64 -0.38 -12.78
C GLU A 23 3.25 -0.66 -12.21
N LEU A 24 2.72 -1.87 -12.41
CA LEU A 24 1.43 -2.27 -11.85
C LEU A 24 1.52 -2.46 -10.33
N VAL A 25 2.66 -2.94 -9.84
CA VAL A 25 2.95 -3.06 -8.39
C VAL A 25 3.06 -1.67 -7.76
N ASP A 26 3.84 -0.78 -8.36
CA ASP A 26 4.05 0.59 -7.85
C ASP A 26 2.73 1.37 -7.79
N LYS A 27 1.87 1.18 -8.79
CA LYS A 27 0.52 1.76 -8.83
C LYS A 27 -0.48 1.02 -7.93
N ASN A 28 -0.03 0.00 -7.18
CA ASN A 28 -0.84 -0.84 -6.29
C ASN A 28 -2.03 -1.54 -6.98
N ILE A 29 -1.92 -1.75 -8.30
CA ILE A 29 -2.88 -2.49 -9.12
C ILE A 29 -2.62 -4.00 -8.97
N LEU A 30 -1.36 -4.41 -9.07
CA LEU A 30 -0.91 -5.76 -8.78
C LEU A 30 -0.32 -5.80 -7.36
N LYS A 31 -0.68 -6.82 -6.58
CA LYS A 31 -0.05 -7.03 -5.28
C LYS A 31 1.32 -7.68 -5.48
N ASP A 32 2.36 -7.08 -4.91
CA ASP A 32 3.67 -7.73 -4.83
C ASP A 32 3.67 -8.76 -3.71
N SER A 33 3.10 -9.91 -4.03
CA SER A 33 3.00 -11.03 -3.11
C SER A 33 3.67 -12.25 -3.70
N ARG A 34 4.40 -12.95 -2.83
CA ARG A 34 5.03 -14.24 -3.12
C ARG A 34 4.10 -15.41 -2.82
N VAL A 35 2.94 -15.17 -2.21
CA VAL A 35 1.96 -16.22 -1.94
C VAL A 35 1.09 -16.52 -3.16
N ALA A 36 0.46 -17.69 -3.16
CA ALA A 36 -0.46 -18.09 -4.21
C ALA A 36 -1.60 -17.07 -4.36
N PRO A 37 -2.12 -16.82 -5.60
CA PRO A 37 -3.16 -15.82 -5.84
C PRO A 37 -4.40 -15.96 -4.94
N ALA A 38 -4.77 -17.20 -4.60
CA ALA A 38 -5.91 -17.48 -3.73
C ALA A 38 -5.71 -17.01 -2.27
N LEU A 39 -4.45 -16.87 -1.81
CA LEU A 39 -4.11 -16.52 -0.43
C LEU A 39 -3.76 -15.04 -0.24
N GLN A 40 -3.61 -14.27 -1.31
CA GLN A 40 -3.22 -12.86 -1.23
C GLN A 40 -4.22 -12.02 -0.42
N ALA A 41 -5.51 -12.37 -0.49
CA ALA A 41 -6.54 -11.71 0.31
C ALA A 41 -6.32 -11.93 1.82
N ALA A 42 -6.05 -13.17 2.21
CA ALA A 42 -5.79 -13.52 3.61
C ALA A 42 -4.48 -12.91 4.13
N GLU A 43 -3.43 -12.86 3.30
CA GLU A 43 -2.18 -12.16 3.62
C GLU A 43 -2.42 -10.67 3.89
N ALA A 44 -3.20 -9.99 3.03
CA ALA A 44 -3.50 -8.57 3.19
C ALA A 44 -4.34 -8.29 4.45
N GLU A 45 -5.28 -9.17 4.77
CA GLU A 45 -6.09 -9.08 6.00
C GLU A 45 -5.20 -9.23 7.24
N LEU A 46 -4.31 -10.22 7.26
CA LEU A 46 -3.37 -10.44 8.35
C LEU A 46 -2.43 -9.23 8.53
N ALA A 47 -1.84 -8.72 7.44
CA ALA A 47 -0.95 -7.56 7.49
C ALA A 47 -1.68 -6.32 8.04
N ARG A 48 -2.96 -6.13 7.66
CA ARG A 48 -3.80 -5.06 8.20
C ARG A 48 -4.06 -5.24 9.69
N ALA A 49 -4.37 -6.46 10.15
CA ALA A 49 -4.61 -6.73 11.56
C ALA A 49 -3.35 -6.45 12.39
N GLN A 50 -2.19 -6.95 11.96
CA GLN A 50 -0.90 -6.67 12.61
C GLN A 50 -0.58 -5.17 12.68
N ALA A 51 -0.84 -4.43 11.60
CA ALA A 51 -0.65 -2.99 11.57
C ALA A 51 -1.59 -2.26 12.55
N LYS A 52 -2.85 -2.72 12.65
CA LYS A 52 -3.81 -2.19 13.61
C LYS A 52 -3.33 -2.40 15.04
N ASP A 53 -2.95 -3.62 15.39
CA ASP A 53 -2.50 -3.96 16.75
C ASP A 53 -1.23 -3.18 17.13
N THR A 54 -0.29 -3.07 16.18
CA THR A 54 0.94 -2.28 16.36
C THR A 54 0.63 -0.79 16.55
N LEU A 55 -0.31 -0.26 15.77
CA LEU A 55 -0.73 1.13 15.88
C LEU A 55 -1.41 1.39 17.22
N GLU A 56 -2.31 0.51 17.65
CA GLU A 56 -3.02 0.62 18.92
C GLU A 56 -2.05 0.63 20.10
N ALA A 57 -1.08 -0.29 20.14
CA ALA A 57 -0.04 -0.31 21.16
C ALA A 57 0.77 1.00 21.20
N LYS A 58 1.16 1.54 20.03
CA LYS A 58 1.89 2.81 19.93
C LYS A 58 1.05 4.02 20.34
N LEU A 59 -0.25 3.99 20.09
CA LEU A 59 -1.17 5.04 20.51
C LEU A 59 -1.38 5.04 22.03
N GLN A 60 -1.46 3.85 22.65
CA GLN A 60 -1.55 3.72 24.11
C GLN A 60 -0.27 4.23 24.79
N ALA A 61 0.90 3.93 24.23
CA ALA A 61 2.19 4.40 24.72
C ALA A 61 2.61 5.77 24.17
N ARG A 62 1.69 6.56 23.62
CA ARG A 62 2.02 7.84 22.96
C ARG A 62 2.49 8.88 24.00
N PRO A 63 3.76 9.34 23.93
CA PRO A 63 4.31 10.27 24.91
C PRO A 63 3.57 11.62 24.89
N MET A 64 3.59 12.29 26.04
CA MET A 64 3.04 13.63 26.16
C MET A 64 3.92 14.65 25.44
N PRO A 65 3.34 15.74 24.91
CA PRO A 65 4.11 16.83 24.30
C PRO A 65 5.24 17.35 25.18
N GLU A 66 5.01 17.38 26.50
CA GLU A 66 5.98 17.84 27.50
C GLU A 66 7.17 16.90 27.63
N GLU A 67 6.94 15.59 27.57
CA GLU A 67 7.99 14.56 27.59
C GLU A 67 8.87 14.68 26.35
N LEU A 68 8.27 14.91 25.18
CA LEU A 68 9.01 15.13 23.93
C LEU A 68 9.90 16.40 23.98
N VAL A 69 9.47 17.44 24.69
CA VAL A 69 10.27 18.66 24.90
C VAL A 69 11.42 18.39 25.89
N GLN A 70 11.18 17.61 26.94
CA GLN A 70 12.22 17.23 27.90
C GLN A 70 13.31 16.35 27.27
N GLU A 71 12.91 15.42 26.40
CA GLU A 71 13.84 14.56 25.66
C GLU A 71 14.56 15.30 24.50
N GLY A 72 14.23 16.57 24.26
CA GLY A 72 14.85 17.38 23.20
C GLY A 72 14.40 17.00 21.78
N ILE A 73 13.33 16.21 21.66
CA ILE A 73 12.76 15.75 20.38
C ILE A 73 11.89 16.84 19.74
N ALA A 74 11.21 17.67 20.56
CA ALA A 74 10.35 18.75 20.10
C ALA A 74 10.67 20.08 20.79
N GLN A 75 10.45 21.21 20.10
CA GLN A 75 10.59 22.54 20.70
C GLN A 75 9.30 22.98 21.40
N LYS A 76 9.43 23.74 22.50
CA LYS A 76 8.30 24.31 23.25
C LYS A 76 7.57 25.36 22.38
N GLY A 77 6.61 24.92 21.58
CA GLY A 77 5.81 25.74 20.67
C GLY A 77 5.42 25.05 19.36
N GLU A 78 6.12 23.97 18.97
CA GLU A 78 5.86 23.22 17.73
C GLU A 78 4.95 22.00 17.92
N VAL A 79 4.57 21.69 19.15
CA VAL A 79 3.67 20.58 19.46
C VAL A 79 2.22 20.97 19.18
N GLY A 80 1.69 20.47 18.05
CA GLY A 80 0.30 20.65 17.64
C GLY A 80 -0.72 20.06 18.63
N PRO A 81 -2.01 20.43 18.51
CA PRO A 81 -3.04 19.97 19.42
C PRO A 81 -3.18 18.44 19.37
N ARG A 82 -3.44 17.85 20.54
CA ARG A 82 -3.70 16.41 20.68
C ARG A 82 -5.06 16.02 20.12
#